data_AF-A0A936U3G7-F1
#
_entry.id   AF-A0A936U3G7-F1
#
_cell.length_a   1.000
_cell.length_b   1.000
_cell.length_c   1.000
_cell.angle_alpha   90.00
_cell.angle_beta   90.00
_cell.angle_gamma   90.00
#
_symmetry.space_group_name_H-M   'P 1'
#
loop_
_entity.id
_entity.type
_entity.pdbx_description
1 polymer ?
#
loop_
_entity_poly.entity_id
_entity_poly.type
_entity_poly.pdbx_seq_one_letter_code
_entity_poly.pdbx_strand_id
1 'polypeptide(L)'
;MLRAVLSTLLALVVGSVLISLVQSLGHVLYPFPGELDLNDPEALAKVLAQAPLGALLMVELAYVVGCFAAGPLWCAWPRALACACR
;
A
#
# COMPACT_ATOMS: atom_id res chain seq x y z
N MET A 1 -21.75 -12.42 -9.09
CA MET A 1 -20.80 -13.02 -8.12
C MET A 1 -19.37 -13.03 -8.66
N LEU A 2 -19.05 -13.81 -9.71
CA LEU A 2 -17.68 -13.87 -10.27
C LEU A 2 -17.07 -12.49 -10.60
N ARG A 3 -17.85 -11.59 -11.21
CA ARG A 3 -17.41 -10.22 -11.54
C ARG A 3 -17.04 -9.38 -10.32
N ALA A 4 -17.73 -9.58 -9.20
CA ALA A 4 -17.43 -8.89 -7.95
C ALA A 4 -16.13 -9.43 -7.35
N VAL A 5 -15.97 -10.76 -7.31
CA VAL A 5 -14.74 -11.42 -6.84
C VAL A 5 -13.52 -10.98 -7.65
N LEU A 6 -13.63 -10.94 -8.98
CA LEU A 6 -12.54 -10.47 -9.84
C LEU A 6 -12.20 -9.00 -9.59
N SER A 7 -13.20 -8.15 -9.36
CA SER A 7 -12.99 -6.74 -9.01
C SER A 7 -12.27 -6.58 -7.67
N THR A 8 -12.60 -7.40 -6.67
CA THR A 8 -11.91 -7.43 -5.37
C THR A 8 -10.44 -7.77 -5.52
N LEU A 9 -10.16 -8.84 -6.26
CA LEU A 9 -8.80 -9.32 -6.48
C LEU A 9 -7.98 -8.30 -7.25
N LEU A 10 -8.57 -7.66 -8.26
CA LEU A 10 -7.92 -6.61 -9.03
C LEU A 10 -7.58 -5.40 -8.15
N ALA A 11 -8.52 -4.97 -7.30
CA ALA A 11 -8.30 -3.86 -6.37
C ALA A 11 -7.19 -4.18 -5.35
N LEU A 12 -7.16 -5.41 -4.82
CA LEU A 12 -6.10 -5.87 -3.93
C LEU A 12 -4.72 -5.78 -4.60
N VAL A 13 -4.60 -6.33 -5.81
CA VAL A 13 -3.34 -6.34 -6.57
C VAL A 13 -2.88 -4.91 -6.86
N VAL A 14 -3.78 -4.04 -7.34
CA VAL A 14 -3.43 -2.64 -7.64
C VAL A 14 -3.02 -1.89 -6.37
N GLY A 15 -3.73 -2.07 -5.26
CA GLY A 15 -3.38 -1.48 -3.97
C GLY A 15 -2.00 -1.92 -3.51
N SER A 16 -1.72 -3.23 -3.51
CA SER A 16 -0.42 -3.78 -3.13
C SER A 16 0.72 -3.25 -3.99
N VAL A 17 0.54 -3.19 -5.31
CA VAL A 17 1.57 -2.69 -6.24
C VAL A 17 1.88 -1.21 -5.98
N LEU A 18 0.85 -0.39 -5.75
CA LEU A 18 1.04 1.03 -5.46
C LEU A 18 1.74 1.25 -4.12
N ILE A 19 1.35 0.50 -3.08
CA ILE A 19 2.02 0.56 -1.77
C ILE A 19 3.49 0.19 -1.93
N SER A 20 3.81 -0.91 -2.61
CA SER A 20 5.18 -1.33 -2.84
C SER A 20 5.99 -0.30 -3.63
N LEU A 21 5.39 0.35 -4.63
CA LEU A 21 6.05 1.42 -5.39
C LEU A 21 6.40 2.61 -4.50
N VAL A 22 5.43 3.14 -3.75
CA VAL A 22 5.66 4.31 -2.89
C VAL A 22 6.62 3.96 -1.75
N GLN A 23 6.53 2.76 -1.19
CA GLN A 23 7.44 2.29 -0.14
C GLN A 23 8.87 2.09 -0.67
N SER A 24 9.04 1.62 -1.91
CA SER A 24 10.37 1.53 -2.55
C SER A 24 11.00 2.91 -2.73
N LEU A 25 10.22 3.93 -3.11
CA LEU A 25 10.68 5.32 -3.13
C LEU A 25 11.05 5.82 -1.73
N GLY A 26 10.30 5.44 -0.71
CA GLY A 26 10.63 5.69 0.70
C GLY A 26 11.98 5.12 1.10
N HIS A 27 12.30 3.89 0.68
CA HIS A 27 13.60 3.26 0.95
C HIS A 27 14.78 3.91 0.22
N VAL A 28 14.54 4.59 -0.91
CA VAL A 28 15.58 5.39 -1.60
C VAL A 28 15.90 6.66 -0.82
N LEU A 29 14.88 7.31 -0.24
CA LEU A 29 15.04 8.53 0.57
C LEU A 29 15.57 8.23 1.97
N TYR A 30 15.10 7.13 2.56
CA TYR A 30 15.42 6.67 3.90
C TYR A 30 15.93 5.22 3.82
N PRO A 31 17.24 5.02 3.58
CA PRO A 31 17.80 3.70 3.50
C PRO A 31 17.59 2.97 4.83
N PHE A 32 17.07 1.75 4.74
CA PHE A 32 16.86 0.90 5.90
C PHE A 32 18.22 0.51 6.47
N PRO A 33 18.46 0.65 7.78
CA PRO A 33 19.69 0.16 8.39
C PRO A 33 19.75 -1.36 8.17
N GLY A 34 20.71 -1.80 7.35
CA GLY A 34 20.90 -3.21 7.04
C GLY A 34 21.11 -4.01 8.33
N GLU A 35 20.67 -5.28 8.31
CA GLU A 35 20.69 -6.19 9.46
C GLU A 35 19.77 -5.76 10.63
N LEU A 36 18.51 -5.44 10.33
CA LEU A 36 17.47 -5.44 11.36
C LEU A 36 16.74 -6.78 11.36
N ASP A 37 16.75 -7.49 12.49
CA ASP A 37 15.85 -8.62 12.69
C ASP A 37 14.43 -8.10 12.93
N LEU A 38 13.55 -8.33 11.97
CA LEU A 38 12.14 -7.94 12.06
C LEU A 38 11.35 -8.76 13.11
N ASN A 39 11.93 -9.85 13.62
CA ASN A 39 11.32 -10.68 14.66
C ASN A 39 11.70 -10.24 16.08
N ASP A 40 12.67 -9.34 16.24
CA ASP A 40 13.06 -8.79 17.55
C ASP A 40 12.36 -7.44 17.79
N PRO A 41 11.29 -7.40 18.60
CA PRO A 41 10.53 -6.17 18.84
C PRO A 41 11.36 -5.10 19.58
N GLU A 42 12.37 -5.49 20.35
CA GLU A 42 13.22 -4.53 21.07
C GLU A 42 14.20 -3.83 20.13
N ALA A 43 14.79 -4.57 19.19
CA ALA A 43 15.63 -4.01 18.14
C ALA A 43 14.82 -3.06 17.23
N LEU A 44 13.60 -3.46 16.87
CA LEU A 44 12.70 -2.67 16.06
C LEU A 44 12.31 -1.35 16.74
N ALA A 45 11.97 -1.39 18.04
CA ALA A 45 11.59 -0.21 18.80
C ALA A 45 12.71 0.82 18.89
N LYS A 46 13.97 0.38 19.06
CA LYS A 46 15.15 1.28 19.08
C LYS A 46 15.35 1.98 17.75
N VAL A 47 15.17 1.27 16.64
CA VAL A 47 15.30 1.83 15.30
C VAL A 47 14.15 2.77 14.97
N LEU A 48 12.92 2.44 15.34
CA LEU A 48 11.77 3.33 15.18
C LEU A 48 11.89 4.59 16.05
N ALA A 49 12.44 4.49 17.26
CA ALA A 49 12.66 5.64 18.14
C ALA A 49 13.71 6.63 17.60
N GLN A 50 14.67 6.14 16.80
CA GLN A 50 15.69 6.95 16.13
C GLN A 50 15.27 7.34 14.71
N ALA A 51 14.17 6.79 14.20
CA ALA A 51 13.73 7.05 12.84
C ALA A 51 13.26 8.50 12.68
N PRO A 52 13.59 9.16 11.56
CA PRO A 52 13.08 10.49 11.27
C PRO A 52 11.55 10.40 11.06
N LEU A 53 10.83 11.40 11.59
CA LEU A 53 9.38 11.53 11.44
C LEU A 53 8.90 11.39 9.98
N GLY A 54 9.72 11.88 9.03
CA GLY A 54 9.46 11.75 7.60
C GLY A 54 9.39 10.30 7.10
N ALA A 55 10.19 9.38 7.65
CA ALA A 55 10.16 7.98 7.25
C ALA A 55 8.86 7.29 7.68
N LEU A 56 8.37 7.58 8.89
CA LEU A 56 7.10 7.07 9.40
C LEU A 56 5.92 7.58 8.57
N LEU A 57 5.90 8.89 8.28
CA LEU A 57 4.85 9.51 7.47
C LEU A 57 4.84 8.98 6.03
N MET A 58 5.99 8.63 5.47
CA MET A 58 6.05 8.11 4.10
C MET A 58 5.36 6.76 3.96
N VAL A 59 5.44 5.90 4.98
CA VAL A 59 4.74 4.62 5.01
C VAL A 59 3.23 4.82 5.09
N GLU A 60 2.77 5.73 5.95
CA GLU A 60 1.35 6.09 6.05
C GLU A 60 0.84 6.66 4.72
N LEU A 61 1.61 7.55 4.07
CA LEU A 61 1.27 8.10 2.75
C LEU A 61 1.16 7.01 1.68
N ALA A 62 2.05 6.01 1.70
CA ALA A 62 1.98 4.87 0.77
C ALA A 62 0.64 4.12 0.90
N TYR A 63 0.19 3.87 2.14
CA TYR A 63 -1.08 3.22 2.41
C TYR A 63 -2.29 4.10 2.05
N VAL A 64 -2.23 5.40 2.32
CA VAL A 64 -3.27 6.34 1.89
C VAL A 64 -3.41 6.31 0.37
N VAL A 65 -2.31 6.42 -0.38
CA VAL A 65 -2.34 6.36 -1.86
C VAL A 65 -2.84 5.01 -2.35
N GLY A 66 -2.39 3.90 -1.77
CA GLY A 66 -2.84 2.55 -2.12
C GLY A 66 -4.35 2.36 -1.93
N CYS A 67 -4.88 2.78 -0.77
CA CYS A 67 -6.30 2.69 -0.45
C CYS A 67 -7.16 3.62 -1.34
N PHE A 68 -6.71 4.84 -1.58
CA PHE A 68 -7.44 5.80 -2.42
C PHE A 68 -7.43 5.43 -3.90
N ALA A 69 -6.42 4.70 -4.38
CA ALA A 69 -6.40 4.21 -5.75
C ALA A 69 -7.21 2.91 -5.92
N ALA A 70 -7.19 2.02 -4.93
CA ALA A 70 -7.94 0.75 -4.96
C ALA A 70 -9.46 0.93 -4.76
N GLY A 71 -9.88 1.93 -3.97
CA GLY A 71 -11.30 2.20 -3.67
C GLY A 71 -12.16 2.53 -4.90
N PRO A 72 -11.75 3.46 -5.79
CA PRO A 72 -12.46 3.75 -7.03
C PRO A 72 -12.53 2.54 -7.98
N LEU A 73 -11.51 1.68 -8.02
CA LEU A 73 -11.54 0.43 -8.79
C LEU A 73 -12.64 -0.51 -8.29
N TRP A 74 -12.82 -0.63 -6.97
CA TRP A 74 -13.91 -1.39 -6.36
C TRP A 74 -15.31 -0.79 -6.67
N CYS A 75 -15.45 0.53 -6.58
CA CYS A 75 -16.75 1.21 -6.73
C CYS A 75 -17.16 1.46 -8.19
N ALA A 76 -16.20 1.71 -9.10
CA ALA A 76 -16.46 2.07 -10.49
C ALA A 76 -16.62 0.84 -11.39
N TRP A 77 -15.91 -0.26 -11.14
CA TRP A 77 -15.93 -1.46 -11.99
C TRP A 77 -17.32 -2.13 -12.13
N PRO A 78 -18.14 -2.28 -11.06
CA PRO A 78 -19.48 -2.84 -11.21
C PRO A 78 -20.45 -1.88 -11.92
N ARG A 79 -20.26 -0.56 -11.80
CA ARG A 79 -21.13 0.46 -12.40
C ARG A 79 -20.80 0.71 -13.87
N ALA A 80 -19.53 0.78 -14.23
CA ALA A 80 -19.07 1.01 -15.61
C ALA A 80 -19.52 -0.12 -16.56
N LEU A 81 -19.47 -1.38 -16.10
CA LEU A 81 -19.95 -2.49 -16.92
C LEU A 81 -21.48 -2.67 -16.91
N ALA A 82 -22.20 -2.09 -15.93
CA ALA A 82 -23.66 -2.03 -15.98
C ALA A 82 -24.16 -1.05 -17.06
N CYS A 83 -23.37 0.00 -17.34
CA CYS A 83 -23.61 0.89 -18.50
C CYS A 83 -23.15 0.27 -19.83
N ALA A 84 -22.10 -0.56 -19.85
CA ALA A 84 -21.60 -1.18 -21.08
C ALA A 84 -22.50 -2.31 -21.65
N CYS A 85 -23.49 -2.78 -20.89
CA CYS A 85 -24.46 -3.81 -21.30
C CYS A 85 -25.86 -3.25 -21.58
N ARG A 86 -26.02 -1.92 -21.69
CA ARG A 86 -27.29 -1.27 -22.06
C ARG A 86 -27.21 -0.68 -23.45
#